data_AF-J7RDF7-F1
#
_entry.id   AF-J7RDF7-F1
#
_cell.length_a   1.000
_cell.length_b   1.000
_cell.length_c   1.000
_cell.angle_alpha   90.00
_cell.angle_beta   90.00
_cell.angle_gamma   90.00
#
_symmetry.space_group_name_H-M   'P 1'
#
loop_
_entity.id
_entity.type
_entity.pdbx_description
1 polymer ?
#
loop_
_entity_poly.entity_id
_entity_poly.type
_entity_poly.pdbx_seq_one_letter_code
_entity_poly.pdbx_strand_id
1 'polypeptide(L)'
;SALQVGIYFGGLYIIALGNGGTKPNISTIGADQFDDFDPREKSHKLSFFNWWMFTIFVGILFSSTVLVYLQDNVSWSIGYGIPT
;
A
#
# COMPACT_ATOMS: atom_id res chain seq x y z
N SER A 1 -12.58 0.39 28.37
CA SER A 1 -11.57 1.00 29.26
C SER A 1 -10.86 2.13 28.51
N ALA A 2 -10.47 3.22 29.18
CA ALA A 2 -9.70 4.30 28.56
C ALA A 2 -8.40 3.80 27.90
N LEU A 3 -7.77 2.78 28.48
CA LEU A 3 -6.58 2.15 27.92
C LEU A 3 -6.82 1.52 26.54
N GLN A 4 -7.95 0.83 26.37
CA GLN A 4 -8.31 0.17 25.10
C GLN A 4 -8.52 1.21 23.98
N VAL A 5 -9.16 2.34 24.31
CA VAL A 5 -9.37 3.44 23.36
C VAL A 5 -8.04 4.12 23.02
N GLY A 6 -7.17 4.31 24.01
CA GLY A 6 -5.82 4.88 23.79
C GLY A 6 -4.97 4.01 22.87
N ILE A 7 -4.95 2.69 23.07
CA ILE A 7 -4.23 1.74 22.20
C ILE A 7 -4.81 1.76 20.78
N TYR A 8 -6.13 1.78 20.66
CA TYR A 8 -6.81 1.82 19.35
C TYR A 8 -6.41 3.05 18.53
N PHE A 9 -6.53 4.26 19.09
CA PHE A 9 -6.12 5.47 18.37
C PHE A 9 -4.61 5.56 18.17
N GLY A 10 -3.80 5.11 19.13
CA GLY A 10 -2.35 5.03 18.97
C GLY A 10 -1.95 4.21 17.75
N GLY A 11 -2.56 3.03 17.57
CA GLY A 11 -2.33 2.18 16.39
C GLY A 11 -2.73 2.87 15.09
N LEU A 12 -3.88 3.53 15.05
CA LEU A 12 -4.35 4.26 13.86
C LEU A 12 -3.40 5.40 13.48
N TYR A 13 -2.87 6.15 14.45
CA TYR A 13 -1.90 7.22 14.18
C TYR A 13 -0.58 6.69 13.64
N ILE A 14 -0.08 5.55 14.15
CA ILE A 14 1.14 4.91 13.64
C ILE A 14 0.96 4.50 12.17
N ILE A 15 -0.18 3.88 11.83
CA ILE A 15 -0.50 3.50 10.45
C ILE A 15 -0.59 4.73 9.55
N ALA A 16 -1.27 5.79 10.01
CA ALA A 16 -1.41 7.03 9.25
C ALA A 16 -0.06 7.70 8.95
N LEU A 17 0.83 7.77 9.95
CA LEU A 17 2.18 8.30 9.78
C LEU A 17 3.02 7.45 8.81
N GLY A 18 3.00 6.13 8.97
CA GLY A 18 3.75 5.20 8.09
C GLY A 18 3.30 5.28 6.63
N ASN A 19 1.99 5.29 6.39
CA ASN A 19 1.44 5.44 5.04
C ASN A 19 1.70 6.83 4.47
N GLY A 20 1.61 7.88 5.28
CA GLY A 20 1.91 9.24 4.87
C GLY A 20 3.35 9.43 4.39
N GLY A 21 4.31 8.76 5.02
CA GLY A 21 5.72 8.80 4.61
C GLY A 21 6.04 7.94 3.40
N THR A 22 5.46 6.75 3.29
CA THR A 22 5.84 5.77 2.25
C THR A 22 5.20 6.08 0.90
N LYS A 23 3.89 6.38 0.90
CA LYS A 23 3.09 6.49 -0.32
C LYS A 23 3.59 7.53 -1.35
N PRO A 24 4.04 8.74 -0.98
CA PRO A 24 4.55 9.71 -1.95
C PRO A 24 5.97 9.41 -2.44
N ASN A 25 6.75 8.65 -1.67
CA ASN A 25 8.19 8.50 -1.90
C ASN A 25 8.55 7.24 -2.71
N ILE A 26 7.73 6.19 -2.63
CA ILE A 26 8.07 4.91 -3.24
C ILE A 26 8.09 4.97 -4.78
N SER A 27 7.17 5.73 -5.38
CA SER A 27 7.11 5.89 -6.83
C SER A 27 8.23 6.76 -7.37
N THR A 28 8.67 7.76 -6.61
CA THR A 28 9.78 8.64 -7.01
C THR A 28 11.11 7.89 -6.93
N ILE A 29 11.34 7.12 -5.86
CA ILE A 29 12.52 6.24 -5.75
C ILE A 29 12.56 5.22 -6.90
N GLY A 30 11.42 4.62 -7.25
CA GLY A 30 11.33 3.69 -8.38
C GLY A 30 11.61 4.36 -9.73
N ALA A 31 11.13 5.59 -9.92
CA ALA A 31 11.40 6.37 -11.14
C ALA A 31 12.87 6.77 -11.28
N ASP A 32 13.56 6.99 -10.16
CA ASP A 32 14.97 7.41 -10.09
C ASP A 32 15.94 6.29 -10.51
N GLN A 33 15.46 5.05 -10.63
CA GLN A 33 16.26 3.92 -11.12
C GLN A 33 16.50 3.94 -12.64
N PHE A 34 15.85 4.84 -13.38
CA PHE A 34 15.91 4.89 -14.84
C PHE A 34 16.56 6.20 -15.31
N ASP A 35 17.56 6.10 -16.19
CA ASP A 35 18.18 7.26 -16.82
C ASP A 35 17.26 7.87 -17.88
N ASP A 36 16.97 9.17 -17.75
CA ASP A 36 16.13 9.91 -18.70
C ASP A 36 16.86 10.23 -20.02
N PHE A 37 18.19 10.08 -20.06
CA PHE A 37 19.03 10.32 -21.24
C PHE A 37 19.28 9.05 -22.08
N ASP A 38 19.06 7.84 -21.55
CA ASP A 38 19.03 6.60 -22.37
C ASP A 38 17.59 6.35 -22.90
N PRO A 39 17.39 6.38 -24.24
CA PRO A 39 16.06 6.19 -24.82
C PRO A 39 15.38 4.85 -24.48
N ARG A 40 16.16 3.79 -24.22
CA ARG A 40 15.64 2.46 -23.85
C ARG A 40 15.15 2.47 -22.41
N GLU A 41 15.93 3.03 -21.50
CA GLU A 41 15.56 3.12 -20.08
C GLU A 41 14.33 4.02 -19.88
N LYS A 42 14.24 5.12 -20.63
CA LYS A 42 13.04 5.97 -20.66
C LYS A 42 11.77 5.21 -21.08
N SER A 43 11.88 4.29 -22.04
CA SER A 43 10.75 3.43 -22.44
C SER A 43 10.40 2.41 -21.35
N HIS A 44 11.40 1.83 -20.69
CA HIS A 44 11.19 0.91 -19.58
C HIS A 44 10.55 1.59 -18.37
N LYS A 45 10.91 2.85 -18.06
CA LYS A 45 10.31 3.66 -17.01
C LYS A 45 8.78 3.79 -17.19
N LEU A 46 8.32 4.00 -18.42
CA LEU A 46 6.89 4.03 -18.74
C LEU A 46 6.21 2.67 -18.52
N SER A 47 6.85 1.59 -18.95
CA SER A 47 6.34 0.23 -18.73
C SER A 47 6.26 -0.12 -17.23
N PHE A 48 7.26 0.28 -16.44
CA PHE A 48 7.28 0.15 -14.99
C PHE A 48 6.05 0.82 -14.36
N PHE A 49 5.76 2.08 -14.72
CA PHE A 49 4.59 2.78 -14.19
C PHE A 49 3.26 2.17 -14.60
N ASN A 50 3.16 1.62 -15.82
CA ASN A 50 1.97 0.89 -16.26
C ASN A 50 1.72 -0.35 -15.39
N TRP A 51 2.76 -1.16 -15.16
CA TRP A 51 2.66 -2.35 -14.31
C TRP A 51 2.42 -1.99 -12.84
N TRP A 52 3.09 -0.95 -12.33
CA TRP A 52 2.89 -0.44 -10.98
C TRP A 52 1.43 -0.07 -10.72
N MET A 53 0.81 0.68 -11.63
CA MET A 53 -0.60 1.05 -11.51
C MET A 53 -1.52 -0.16 -11.61
N PHE A 54 -1.25 -1.07 -12.56
CA PHE A 54 -2.02 -2.30 -12.68
C PHE A 54 -2.00 -3.11 -11.38
N THR A 55 -0.83 -3.33 -10.77
CA THR A 55 -0.72 -4.08 -9.51
C THR A 55 -1.41 -3.38 -8.35
N ILE A 56 -1.38 -2.04 -8.29
CA ILE A 56 -2.12 -1.28 -7.27
C ILE A 56 -3.62 -1.49 -7.41
N PHE A 57 -4.17 -1.38 -8.62
CA PHE A 57 -5.62 -1.56 -8.82
C PHE A 57 -6.06 -2.99 -8.49
N VAL A 58 -5.27 -3.99 -8.90
CA VAL A 58 -5.51 -5.39 -8.52
C VAL A 58 -5.47 -5.55 -7.00
N GLY A 59 -4.46 -4.98 -6.32
CA GLY A 59 -4.37 -5.01 -4.86
C GLY A 59 -5.58 -4.36 -4.17
N ILE A 60 -6.04 -3.21 -4.67
CA ILE A 60 -7.25 -2.53 -4.16
C ILE A 60 -8.49 -3.43 -4.33
N LEU A 61 -8.65 -4.10 -5.47
CA LEU A 61 -9.76 -5.03 -5.71
C LEU A 61 -9.74 -6.20 -4.73
N PHE A 62 -8.58 -6.82 -4.49
CA PHE A 62 -8.45 -7.91 -3.51
C PHE A 62 -8.70 -7.43 -2.08
N SER A 63 -8.17 -6.25 -1.73
CA SER A 63 -8.37 -5.66 -0.42
C SER A 63 -9.84 -5.30 -0.15
N SER A 64 -10.58 -4.83 -1.16
CA SER A 64 -12.00 -4.46 -0.98
C SER A 64 -12.96 -5.64 -1.03
N THR A 65 -12.52 -6.80 -1.51
CA THR A 65 -13.35 -8.01 -1.66
C THR A 65 -12.94 -9.08 -0.66
N VAL A 66 -11.79 -9.71 -0.88
CA VAL A 66 -11.31 -10.87 -0.11
C VAL A 66 -10.99 -10.47 1.33
N LEU A 67 -10.31 -9.34 1.52
CA LEU A 67 -9.88 -8.94 2.86
C LEU A 67 -11.06 -8.47 3.71
N VAL A 68 -11.98 -7.69 3.14
CA VAL A 68 -13.25 -7.32 3.80
C VAL A 68 -14.05 -8.57 4.16
N TYR A 69 -14.16 -9.54 3.24
CA TYR A 69 -14.82 -10.80 3.53
C TYR A 69 -14.21 -11.52 4.74
N LEU A 70 -12.87 -11.60 4.82
CA LEU A 70 -12.18 -12.22 5.95
C LEU A 70 -12.42 -11.48 7.28
N GLN A 71 -12.40 -10.16 7.26
CA GLN A 71 -12.66 -9.33 8.45
C GLN A 71 -14.08 -9.54 8.97
N ASP A 72 -15.08 -9.51 8.08
CA ASP A 72 -16.48 -9.54 8.45
C ASP A 72 -17.02 -10.95 8.73
N ASN A 73 -16.54 -11.98 8.01
CA ASN A 73 -17.10 -13.34 8.07
C ASN A 73 -16.23 -14.34 8.83
N VAL A 74 -14.92 -14.08 9.00
CA VAL A 74 -14.00 -15.00 9.68
C VAL A 74 -13.53 -14.41 11.00
N SER A 75 -12.75 -13.33 10.98
CA SER A 75 -12.30 -12.63 12.19
C SER A 75 -11.54 -11.35 11.85
N TRP A 76 -11.83 -10.28 12.59
CA TRP A 76 -11.05 -9.04 12.59
C TRP A 76 -9.58 -9.25 13.01
N SER A 77 -9.30 -10.19 13.92
CA SER A 77 -7.91 -10.47 14.33
C SER A 77 -7.08 -11.08 13.20
N ILE A 78 -7.68 -11.94 12.39
CA ILE A 78 -7.03 -12.52 11.20
C ILE A 78 -6.90 -11.43 10.13
N GLY A 79 -7.95 -10.66 9.89
CA GLY A 79 -7.94 -9.57 8.91
C GLY A 79 -6.91 -8.48 9.19
N TYR A 80 -6.65 -8.13 10.46
CA TYR A 80 -5.56 -7.23 10.83
C TYR A 80 -4.18 -7.92 10.94
N GLY A 81 -4.14 -9.24 11.04
CA GLY A 81 -2.90 -10.01 11.05
C GLY A 81 -2.30 -10.23 9.66
N ILE A 82 -3.12 -10.16 8.61
CA ILE A 82 -2.65 -10.21 7.23
C ILE A 82 -2.12 -8.82 6.84
N PRO A 83 -0.83 -8.70 6.48
CA PRO A 83 -0.27 -7.42 6.07
C PRO A 83 -0.88 -7.00 4.72
N THR A 84 -1.44 -5.79 4.70
CA THR A 84 -1.89 -5.03 3.52
C THR A 84 -0.87 -3.98 3.14
#